data_AF-M2LTX3-F1
#
_entry.id   AF-M2LTX3-F1
#
_cell.length_a   1.000
_cell.length_b   1.000
_cell.length_c   1.000
_cell.angle_alpha   90.00
_cell.angle_beta   90.00
_cell.angle_gamma   90.00
#
_symmetry.space_group_name_H-M   'P 1'
#
loop_
_entity.id
_entity.type
_entity.pdbx_description
1 polymer ?
#
loop_
_entity_poly.entity_id
_entity_poly.type
_entity_poly.pdbx_seq_one_letter_code
_entity_poly.pdbx_strand_id
1 'polypeptide(L)'
;MDNSTSVATARFVGIVFPTLYAGFTASDSLTFVEPIVNHASSQKVMAKQWLNGYQYGPLWVPPLVAPGTLANVYLALSAPEPFQRSLYITAAMGIFSILPITFFYMEPGINGATKWKVQTLLKDEGFNMEDTSIWYPSAHRHGSTQASRQWAEETDMKDLILFWRRVNNFRWVLALSAVALSGYATFAHLR
;
A
#
# COMPACT_ATOMS: atom_id res chain seq x y z
N MET A 1 28.57 -12.85 -7.09
CA MET A 1 28.74 -12.13 -5.79
C MET A 1 29.08 -13.17 -4.74
N ASP A 2 30.03 -12.88 -3.86
CA ASP A 2 30.24 -13.73 -2.69
C ASP A 2 29.04 -13.62 -1.73
N ASN A 3 28.92 -14.58 -0.81
CA ASN A 3 27.78 -14.65 0.11
C ASN A 3 27.68 -13.38 1.00
N SER A 4 28.82 -12.75 1.31
CA SER A 4 28.89 -11.54 2.14
C SER A 4 28.23 -10.35 1.46
N THR A 5 28.52 -10.14 0.17
CA THR A 5 27.94 -9.04 -0.61
C THR A 5 26.43 -9.23 -0.80
N SER A 6 25.97 -10.47 -1.01
CA SER A 6 24.54 -10.79 -1.13
C SER A 6 23.78 -10.52 0.17
N VAL A 7 24.33 -10.93 1.31
CA VAL A 7 23.75 -10.66 2.65
C VAL A 7 23.72 -9.16 2.93
N ALA A 8 24.77 -8.41 2.61
CA ALA A 8 24.79 -6.96 2.78
C ALA A 8 23.71 -6.26 1.93
N THR A 9 23.59 -6.67 0.66
CA THR A 9 22.54 -6.16 -0.24
C THR A 9 21.14 -6.46 0.30
N ALA A 10 20.91 -7.69 0.77
CA ALA A 10 19.63 -8.08 1.31
C ALA A 10 19.28 -7.33 2.60
N ARG A 11 20.25 -7.08 3.49
CA ARG A 11 20.06 -6.22 4.69
C ARG A 11 19.61 -4.82 4.29
N PHE A 12 20.28 -4.23 3.30
CA PHE A 12 19.92 -2.91 2.79
C PHE A 12 18.49 -2.91 2.22
N VAL A 13 18.18 -3.79 1.28
CA VAL A 13 16.86 -3.85 0.62
C VAL A 13 15.75 -4.18 1.64
N GLY A 14 16.00 -5.14 2.53
CA GLY A 14 15.05 -5.60 3.54
C GLY A 14 14.66 -4.55 4.58
N ILE A 15 15.45 -3.48 4.72
CA ILE A 15 15.18 -2.33 5.61
C ILE A 15 14.69 -1.13 4.79
N VAL A 16 15.40 -0.76 3.72
CA VAL A 16 15.16 0.49 2.99
C VAL A 16 13.86 0.43 2.21
N PHE A 17 13.53 -0.67 1.54
CA PHE A 17 12.31 -0.73 0.71
C PHE A 17 11.03 -0.66 1.57
N PRO A 18 10.92 -1.42 2.67
CA PRO A 18 9.87 -1.21 3.66
C PRO A 18 9.80 0.22 4.22
N THR A 19 10.95 0.86 4.46
CA THR A 19 11.01 2.24 4.94
C THR A 19 10.43 3.21 3.91
N LEU A 20 10.85 3.09 2.64
CA LEU A 20 10.33 3.90 1.54
C LEU A 20 8.83 3.69 1.37
N TYR A 21 8.36 2.44 1.40
CA TYR A 21 6.94 2.12 1.35
C TYR A 21 6.16 2.81 2.47
N ALA A 22 6.67 2.74 3.71
CA ALA A 22 6.05 3.38 4.86
C ALA A 22 5.99 4.90 4.67
N GLY A 23 7.08 5.52 4.20
CA GLY A 23 7.15 6.96 3.93
C GLY A 23 6.16 7.42 2.87
N PHE A 24 6.08 6.73 1.72
CA PHE A 24 5.10 7.05 0.67
C PHE A 24 3.67 6.88 1.17
N THR A 25 3.36 5.77 1.84
CA THR A 25 2.02 5.49 2.36
C THR A 25 1.60 6.43 3.49
N ALA A 26 2.55 6.87 4.33
CA ALA A 26 2.30 7.90 5.34
C ALA A 26 2.07 9.28 4.68
N SER A 27 2.82 9.60 3.63
CA SER A 27 2.62 10.82 2.83
C SER A 27 1.24 10.85 2.19
N ASP A 28 0.77 9.73 1.62
CA ASP A 28 -0.60 9.60 1.12
C ASP A 28 -1.65 10.01 2.19
N SER A 29 -1.38 9.66 3.45
CA SER A 29 -2.30 9.91 4.55
C SER A 29 -2.24 11.34 5.08
N LEU A 30 -1.05 11.93 5.13
CA LEU A 30 -0.80 13.21 5.80
C LEU A 30 -0.68 14.40 4.85
N THR A 31 -0.05 14.22 3.69
CA THR A 31 0.22 15.30 2.75
C THR A 31 -0.72 15.30 1.56
N PHE A 32 -1.26 14.14 1.18
CA PHE A 32 -2.21 14.01 0.07
C PHE A 32 -3.67 14.09 0.53
N VAL A 33 -4.10 13.28 1.50
CA VAL A 33 -5.50 13.24 1.92
C VAL A 33 -5.92 14.49 2.73
N GLU A 34 -5.06 14.97 3.63
CA GLU A 34 -5.43 16.06 4.54
C GLU A 34 -5.88 17.35 3.79
N PRO A 35 -5.16 17.84 2.76
CA PRO A 35 -5.61 19.00 2.01
C PRO A 35 -6.91 18.76 1.23
N ILE A 36 -7.11 17.54 0.69
CA ILE A 36 -8.32 17.20 -0.06
C ILE A 36 -9.55 17.31 0.86
N VAL A 37 -9.47 16.71 2.05
CA VAL A 37 -10.60 16.63 2.98
C VAL A 37 -10.94 17.99 3.62
N ASN A 38 -9.94 18.85 3.80
CA ASN A 38 -10.10 20.13 4.49
C ASN A 38 -10.35 21.32 3.55
N HIS A 39 -9.93 21.25 2.29
CA HIS A 39 -9.93 22.41 1.39
C HIS A 39 -10.63 22.22 0.05
N ALA A 40 -11.01 20.99 -0.33
CA ALA A 40 -11.78 20.80 -1.55
C ALA A 40 -13.18 21.43 -1.42
N SER A 41 -13.55 22.26 -2.40
CA SER A 41 -14.81 23.02 -2.39
C SER A 41 -16.06 22.17 -2.65
N SER A 42 -15.92 20.93 -3.11
CA SER A 42 -17.03 20.01 -3.38
C SER A 42 -16.57 18.56 -3.46
N GLN A 43 -17.51 17.61 -3.39
CA GLN A 43 -17.22 16.18 -3.59
C GLN A 43 -16.62 15.88 -4.97
N LYS A 44 -17.02 16.63 -6.02
CA LYS A 44 -16.43 16.47 -7.37
C LYS A 44 -14.95 16.84 -7.39
N VAL A 45 -14.56 17.91 -6.71
CA VAL A 45 -13.15 18.32 -6.59
C VAL A 45 -12.37 17.27 -5.79
N MET A 46 -12.94 16.76 -4.68
CA MET A 46 -12.33 15.66 -3.92
C MET A 46 -12.12 14.41 -4.78
N ALA A 47 -13.13 14.04 -5.57
CA ALA A 47 -13.08 12.89 -6.48
C ALA A 47 -11.93 13.00 -7.48
N LYS A 48 -11.79 14.14 -8.16
CA LYS A 48 -10.70 14.37 -9.12
C LYS A 48 -9.32 14.35 -8.46
N GLN A 49 -9.17 15.06 -7.34
CA GLN A 49 -7.90 15.11 -6.61
C GLN A 49 -7.48 13.74 -6.09
N TRP A 50 -8.42 13.00 -5.48
CA TRP A 50 -8.16 11.65 -4.99
C TRP A 50 -7.79 10.69 -6.13
N LEU A 51 -8.55 10.66 -7.23
CA LEU A 51 -8.28 9.74 -8.34
C LEU A 51 -6.88 9.95 -8.94
N ASN A 52 -6.50 11.22 -9.17
CA ASN A 52 -5.19 11.54 -9.73
C ASN A 52 -4.04 11.05 -8.85
N GLY A 53 -4.09 11.28 -7.53
CA GLY A 53 -3.03 10.79 -6.65
C GLY A 53 -3.05 9.28 -6.48
N TYR A 54 -4.24 8.69 -6.34
CA TYR A 54 -4.43 7.25 -6.19
C TYR A 54 -3.80 6.45 -7.34
N GLN A 55 -3.89 6.95 -8.58
CA GLN A 55 -3.37 6.26 -9.77
C GLN A 55 -1.85 6.08 -9.79
N TYR A 56 -1.10 6.82 -8.97
CA TYR A 56 0.35 6.62 -8.80
C TYR A 56 0.70 5.45 -7.87
N GLY A 57 -0.24 4.99 -7.03
CA GLY A 57 -0.02 3.92 -6.04
C GLY A 57 0.66 2.66 -6.59
N PRO A 58 0.18 2.08 -7.71
CA PRO A 58 0.77 0.87 -8.29
C PRO A 58 2.23 1.01 -8.75
N LEU A 59 2.73 2.23 -8.97
CA LEU A 59 4.11 2.46 -9.43
C LEU A 59 5.17 2.12 -8.38
N TRP A 60 4.80 2.10 -7.09
CA TRP A 60 5.74 1.89 -6.00
C TRP A 60 5.36 0.76 -5.05
N VAL A 61 4.08 0.38 -4.94
CA VAL A 61 3.66 -0.68 -4.00
C VAL A 61 4.34 -2.03 -4.31
N PRO A 62 4.12 -2.70 -5.47
CA PRO A 62 4.79 -3.96 -5.76
C PRO A 62 6.32 -3.86 -5.84
N PRO A 63 6.92 -2.82 -6.48
CA PRO A 63 8.37 -2.68 -6.56
C PRO A 63 9.08 -2.51 -5.22
N LEU A 64 8.40 -2.01 -4.18
CA LEU A 64 8.99 -1.91 -2.84
C LEU A 64 8.68 -3.15 -1.98
N VAL A 65 7.43 -3.61 -2.01
CA VAL A 65 6.97 -4.71 -1.13
C VAL A 65 7.58 -6.05 -1.53
N ALA A 66 7.62 -6.40 -2.82
CA ALA A 66 8.09 -7.71 -3.24
C ALA A 66 9.61 -7.89 -3.00
N PRO A 67 10.50 -6.97 -3.41
CA PRO A 67 11.93 -7.12 -3.12
C PRO A 67 12.24 -7.03 -1.62
N GLY A 68 11.56 -6.16 -0.87
CA GLY A 68 11.70 -6.09 0.59
C GLY A 68 11.31 -7.40 1.29
N THR A 69 10.24 -8.06 0.82
CA THR A 69 9.84 -9.39 1.30
C THR A 69 10.90 -10.44 0.99
N LEU A 70 11.31 -10.54 -0.28
CA LEU A 70 12.29 -11.54 -0.74
C LEU A 70 13.64 -11.38 -0.04
N ALA A 71 14.07 -10.14 0.19
CA ALA A 71 15.28 -9.84 0.94
C ALA A 71 15.20 -10.38 2.38
N ASN A 72 14.10 -10.14 3.10
CA ASN A 72 13.91 -10.66 4.45
C ASN A 72 13.81 -12.20 4.48
N VAL A 73 13.18 -12.83 3.48
CA VAL A 73 13.18 -14.29 3.35
C VAL A 73 14.61 -14.82 3.18
N TYR A 74 15.40 -14.21 2.29
CA TYR A 74 16.79 -14.61 2.10
C TYR A 74 17.63 -14.43 3.37
N LEU A 75 17.42 -13.35 4.12
CA LEU A 75 18.09 -13.12 5.40
C LEU A 75 17.69 -14.15 6.46
N ALA A 76 16.42 -14.56 6.50
CA ALA A 76 15.95 -15.62 7.39
C ALA A 76 16.65 -16.97 7.09
N LEU A 77 16.78 -17.32 5.81
CA LEU A 77 17.48 -18.53 5.37
C LEU A 77 18.98 -18.48 5.67
N SER A 78 19.56 -17.28 5.70
CA SER A 78 20.98 -17.05 5.97
C SER A 78 21.30 -16.82 7.45
N ALA A 79 20.29 -16.70 8.31
CA ALA A 79 20.48 -16.38 9.72
C ALA A 79 21.02 -17.57 10.53
N PRO A 80 22.14 -17.42 11.26
CA PRO A 80 22.69 -18.46 12.13
C PRO A 80 21.80 -18.75 13.34
N GLU A 81 21.23 -17.69 13.93
CA GLU A 81 20.48 -17.80 15.19
C GLU A 81 18.97 -17.96 14.95
N PRO A 82 18.28 -18.86 15.68
CA PRO A 82 16.84 -19.06 15.55
C PRO A 82 16.03 -17.78 15.78
N PHE A 83 16.41 -16.98 16.78
CA PHE A 83 15.71 -15.73 17.10
C PHE A 83 15.84 -14.71 15.96
N GLN A 84 17.04 -14.54 15.41
CA GLN A 84 17.29 -13.66 14.26
C GLN A 84 16.48 -14.11 13.04
N ARG A 85 16.43 -15.41 12.78
CA ARG A 85 15.60 -16.01 11.73
C ARG A 85 14.12 -15.69 11.92
N SER A 86 13.59 -15.86 13.14
CA SER A 86 12.19 -15.55 13.45
C SER A 86 11.86 -14.08 13.16
N LEU A 87 12.73 -13.15 13.54
CA LEU A 87 12.53 -11.73 13.27
C LEU A 87 12.46 -11.41 11.77
N TYR A 88 13.36 -11.98 10.96
CA TYR A 88 13.32 -11.80 9.50
C TYR A 88 12.07 -12.44 8.87
N ILE A 89 11.64 -13.61 9.34
CA ILE A 89 10.38 -14.23 8.89
C ILE A 89 9.19 -13.33 9.22
N THR A 90 9.11 -12.82 10.46
CA THR A 90 8.02 -11.91 10.86
C THR A 90 8.04 -10.62 10.05
N ALA A 91 9.23 -10.05 9.78
CA ALA A 91 9.35 -8.89 8.90
C ALA A 91 8.89 -9.19 7.46
N ALA A 92 9.28 -10.33 6.89
CA ALA A 92 8.85 -10.77 5.57
C ALA A 92 7.32 -10.95 5.51
N MET A 93 6.72 -11.62 6.49
CA MET A 93 5.26 -11.80 6.57
C MET A 93 4.53 -10.46 6.71
N GLY A 94 5.04 -9.56 7.54
CA GLY A 94 4.49 -8.23 7.74
C GLY A 94 4.44 -7.42 6.44
N ILE A 95 5.56 -7.38 5.70
CA ILE A 95 5.62 -6.67 4.42
C ILE A 95 4.79 -7.38 3.36
N PHE A 96 4.90 -8.70 3.24
CA PHE A 96 4.14 -9.47 2.27
C PHE A 96 2.63 -9.26 2.43
N SER A 97 2.13 -9.14 3.66
CA SER A 97 0.70 -8.92 3.95
C SER A 97 0.11 -7.67 3.31
N ILE A 98 0.95 -6.70 2.92
CA ILE A 98 0.52 -5.50 2.19
C ILE A 98 -0.08 -5.85 0.83
N LEU A 99 0.46 -6.83 0.10
CA LEU A 99 -0.05 -7.21 -1.22
C LEU A 99 -1.49 -7.73 -1.17
N PRO A 100 -1.84 -8.73 -0.34
CA PRO A 100 -3.23 -9.19 -0.27
C PRO A 100 -4.18 -8.11 0.28
N ILE A 101 -3.73 -7.28 1.24
CA ILE A 101 -4.53 -6.11 1.67
C ILE A 101 -4.80 -5.19 0.48
N THR A 102 -3.79 -4.91 -0.34
CA THR A 102 -3.92 -3.98 -1.47
C THR A 102 -4.80 -4.56 -2.57
N PHE A 103 -4.53 -5.77 -3.03
CA PHE A 103 -5.18 -6.32 -4.22
C PHE A 103 -6.51 -7.05 -3.95
N PHE A 104 -6.70 -7.63 -2.76
CA PHE A 104 -7.91 -8.40 -2.46
C PHE A 104 -8.88 -7.68 -1.54
N TYR A 105 -8.41 -6.69 -0.77
CA TYR A 105 -9.28 -5.92 0.13
C TYR A 105 -9.49 -4.48 -0.35
N MET A 106 -8.42 -3.72 -0.55
CA MET A 106 -8.53 -2.32 -0.96
C MET A 106 -9.01 -2.19 -2.40
N GLU A 107 -8.42 -2.92 -3.35
CA GLU A 107 -8.71 -2.74 -4.78
C GLU A 107 -10.18 -2.97 -5.15
N PRO A 108 -10.78 -4.14 -4.84
CA PRO A 108 -12.18 -4.41 -5.17
C PRO A 108 -13.18 -3.81 -4.18
N GLY A 109 -12.72 -3.44 -2.98
CA GLY A 109 -13.53 -2.85 -1.91
C GLY A 109 -13.43 -1.33 -1.91
N ILE A 110 -12.44 -0.80 -1.20
CA ILE A 110 -12.30 0.64 -0.94
C ILE A 110 -12.01 1.44 -2.20
N ASN A 111 -10.96 1.09 -2.94
CA ASN A 111 -10.62 1.77 -4.19
C ASN A 111 -11.74 1.58 -5.22
N GLY A 112 -12.36 0.41 -5.26
CA GLY A 112 -13.52 0.13 -6.10
C GLY A 112 -14.70 1.06 -5.81
N ALA A 113 -15.07 1.19 -4.54
CA ALA A 113 -16.13 2.10 -4.08
C ALA A 113 -15.79 3.56 -4.42
N THR A 114 -14.57 4.00 -4.10
CA THR A 114 -14.16 5.38 -4.35
C THR A 114 -14.10 5.69 -5.85
N LYS A 115 -13.59 4.78 -6.69
CA LYS A 115 -13.65 4.90 -8.16
C LYS A 115 -15.09 4.98 -8.66
N TRP A 116 -16.02 4.22 -8.07
CA TRP A 116 -17.43 4.27 -8.45
C TRP A 116 -18.04 5.62 -8.12
N LYS A 117 -17.80 6.12 -6.91
CA LYS A 117 -18.22 7.47 -6.50
C LYS A 117 -17.66 8.54 -7.42
N VAL A 118 -16.39 8.44 -7.84
CA VAL A 118 -15.80 9.35 -8.83
C VAL A 118 -16.58 9.33 -10.13
N GLN A 119 -16.86 8.14 -10.66
CA GLN A 119 -17.65 8.00 -11.89
C GLN A 119 -19.06 8.56 -11.76
N THR A 120 -19.76 8.29 -10.66
CA THR A 120 -21.09 8.85 -10.40
C THR A 120 -21.06 10.38 -10.33
N LEU A 121 -20.08 10.96 -9.65
CA LEU A 121 -19.96 12.40 -9.46
C LEU A 121 -19.54 13.15 -10.73
N LEU A 122 -18.83 12.49 -11.64
CA LEU A 122 -18.31 13.07 -12.89
C LEU A 122 -19.07 12.61 -14.14
N LYS A 123 -20.21 11.93 -13.96
CA LYS A 123 -21.02 11.39 -15.06
C LYS A 123 -21.48 12.48 -16.04
N ASP A 124 -21.81 13.66 -15.53
CA ASP A 124 -22.21 14.83 -16.33
C ASP A 124 -21.05 15.44 -17.12
N GLU A 125 -19.80 15.15 -16.74
CA GLU A 125 -18.59 15.50 -17.48
C GLU A 125 -18.18 14.41 -18.50
N GLY A 126 -18.99 13.36 -18.66
CA GLY A 126 -18.71 12.26 -19.57
C GLY A 126 -17.62 11.29 -19.09
N PHE A 127 -17.21 11.35 -17.82
CA PHE A 127 -16.20 10.46 -17.27
C PHE A 127 -16.75 9.05 -17.07
N ASN A 128 -16.01 8.04 -17.56
CA ASN A 128 -16.33 6.63 -17.40
C ASN A 128 -15.04 5.80 -17.37
N MET A 129 -15.00 4.74 -16.56
CA MET A 129 -13.88 3.81 -16.48
C MET A 129 -14.31 2.42 -16.99
N GLU A 130 -13.47 1.79 -17.80
CA GLU A 130 -13.67 0.40 -18.23
C GLU A 130 -13.55 -0.57 -17.04
N ASP A 131 -14.27 -1.68 -17.07
CA ASP A 131 -14.11 -2.74 -16.08
C ASP A 131 -12.74 -3.46 -16.22
N THR A 132 -12.27 -4.03 -15.10
CA THR A 132 -11.10 -4.90 -15.05
C THR A 132 -11.40 -6.16 -14.24
N SER A 133 -10.45 -7.10 -14.24
CA SER A 133 -10.54 -8.33 -13.44
C SER A 133 -9.50 -8.36 -12.33
N ILE A 134 -9.73 -9.24 -11.35
CA ILE A 134 -8.83 -9.47 -10.23
C ILE A 134 -7.43 -9.95 -10.67
N TRP A 135 -7.33 -10.57 -11.85
CA TRP A 135 -6.09 -11.07 -12.42
C TRP A 135 -5.30 -9.99 -13.16
N TYR A 136 -5.95 -8.87 -13.49
CA TYR A 136 -5.36 -7.71 -14.16
C TYR A 136 -5.79 -6.43 -13.41
N PRO A 137 -5.38 -6.27 -12.13
CA PRO A 137 -5.77 -5.09 -11.36
C PRO A 137 -5.23 -3.82 -12.02
N SER A 138 -6.02 -2.75 -12.02
CA SER A 138 -5.63 -1.48 -12.62
C SER A 138 -6.23 -0.32 -11.85
N ALA A 139 -5.38 0.66 -11.52
CA ALA A 139 -5.83 1.91 -10.93
C ALA A 139 -6.62 2.79 -11.93
N HIS A 140 -6.54 2.48 -13.23
CA HIS A 140 -7.22 3.21 -14.31
C HIS A 140 -8.52 2.52 -14.78
N ARG A 141 -8.88 1.39 -14.17
CA ARG A 141 -10.09 0.62 -14.52
C ARG A 141 -10.90 0.22 -13.28
N HIS A 142 -12.14 -0.21 -13.47
CA HIS A 142 -13.06 -0.61 -12.42
C HIS A 142 -12.83 -2.06 -11.97
N GLY A 143 -12.35 -2.24 -10.74
CA GLY A 143 -12.28 -3.56 -10.07
C GLY A 143 -13.37 -3.76 -9.01
N SER A 144 -14.32 -2.84 -8.92
CA SER A 144 -15.32 -2.75 -7.84
C SER A 144 -16.29 -3.95 -7.84
N THR A 145 -16.54 -4.51 -6.66
CA THR A 145 -17.66 -5.45 -6.44
C THR A 145 -19.02 -4.72 -6.41
N GLN A 146 -20.13 -5.45 -6.57
CA GLN A 146 -21.48 -4.87 -6.42
C GLN A 146 -21.69 -4.23 -5.04
N ALA A 147 -21.25 -4.90 -3.97
CA ALA A 147 -21.33 -4.36 -2.61
C ALA A 147 -20.54 -3.06 -2.46
N SER A 148 -19.35 -2.96 -3.07
CA SER A 148 -18.56 -1.72 -3.04
C SER A 148 -19.24 -0.56 -3.79
N ARG A 149 -19.98 -0.85 -4.88
CA ARG A 149 -20.75 0.16 -5.62
C ARG A 149 -21.94 0.67 -4.81
N GLN A 150 -22.67 -0.23 -4.15
CA GLN A 150 -23.78 0.14 -3.25
C GLN A 150 -23.26 0.98 -2.07
N TRP A 151 -22.21 0.53 -1.41
CA TRP A 151 -21.58 1.28 -0.33
C TRP A 151 -21.13 2.66 -0.79
N ALA A 152 -20.54 2.76 -1.99
CA ALA A 152 -20.19 4.04 -2.57
C ALA A 152 -21.43 4.91 -2.74
N GLU A 153 -22.51 4.45 -3.37
CA GLU A 153 -23.73 5.25 -3.59
C GLU A 153 -24.27 5.90 -2.31
N GLU A 154 -24.23 5.17 -1.19
CA GLU A 154 -24.71 5.61 0.12
C GLU A 154 -23.72 6.48 0.92
N THR A 155 -22.46 6.55 0.51
CA THR A 155 -21.39 7.20 1.28
C THR A 155 -20.85 8.45 0.59
N ASP A 156 -20.57 9.49 1.37
CA ASP A 156 -19.91 10.70 0.85
C ASP A 156 -18.46 10.43 0.45
N MET A 157 -17.99 11.16 -0.58
CA MET A 157 -16.61 11.04 -1.07
C MET A 157 -15.58 11.27 0.05
N LYS A 158 -15.86 12.21 0.96
CA LYS A 158 -15.00 12.51 2.12
C LYS A 158 -14.81 11.27 3.01
N ASP A 159 -15.90 10.58 3.34
CA ASP A 159 -15.84 9.42 4.23
C ASP A 159 -15.16 8.21 3.57
N LEU A 160 -15.37 8.02 2.26
CA LEU A 160 -14.64 7.02 1.47
C LEU A 160 -13.12 7.29 1.49
N ILE A 161 -12.70 8.55 1.29
CA ILE A 161 -11.28 8.95 1.36
C ILE A 161 -10.72 8.76 2.78
N LEU A 162 -11.47 9.13 3.81
CA LEU A 162 -11.04 8.96 5.21
C LEU A 162 -10.90 7.49 5.58
N PHE A 163 -11.78 6.62 5.09
CA PHE A 163 -11.67 5.18 5.26
C PHE A 163 -10.44 4.62 4.53
N TRP A 164 -10.21 5.05 3.29
CA TRP A 164 -8.99 4.72 2.54
C TRP A 164 -7.71 5.13 3.30
N ARG A 165 -7.68 6.36 3.85
CA ARG A 165 -6.59 6.83 4.71
C ARG A 165 -6.38 5.95 5.93
N ARG A 166 -7.45 5.53 6.61
CA ARG A 166 -7.36 4.66 7.79
C ARG A 166 -6.65 3.34 7.46
N VAL A 167 -6.96 2.74 6.31
CA VAL A 167 -6.32 1.50 5.88
C VAL A 167 -4.87 1.73 5.47
N ASN A 168 -4.56 2.85 4.82
CA ASN A 168 -3.18 3.26 4.58
C ASN A 168 -2.38 3.46 5.87
N ASN A 169 -3.00 4.04 6.90
CA ASN A 169 -2.38 4.18 8.21
C ASN A 169 -1.96 2.85 8.79
N PHE A 170 -2.83 1.86 8.70
CA PHE A 170 -2.50 0.50 9.09
C PHE A 170 -1.34 -0.08 8.25
N ARG A 171 -1.35 0.08 6.93
CA ARG A 171 -0.29 -0.45 6.05
C ARG A 171 1.09 0.15 6.33
N TRP A 172 1.20 1.45 6.57
CA TRP A 172 2.52 2.04 6.87
C TRP A 172 3.03 1.67 8.27
N VAL A 173 2.14 1.46 9.25
CA VAL A 173 2.51 0.92 10.57
C VAL A 173 3.06 -0.50 10.45
N LEU A 174 2.41 -1.36 9.64
CA LEU A 174 2.92 -2.70 9.35
C LEU A 174 4.33 -2.64 8.74
N ALA A 175 4.54 -1.74 7.79
CA ALA A 175 5.83 -1.59 7.15
C ALA A 175 6.92 -1.11 8.12
N LEU A 176 6.64 -0.09 8.96
CA LEU A 176 7.58 0.35 10.01
C LEU A 176 7.88 -0.75 11.03
N SER A 177 6.89 -1.56 11.37
CA SER A 177 7.09 -2.70 12.28
C SER A 177 8.07 -3.70 11.67
N ALA A 178 7.93 -4.00 10.38
CA ALA A 178 8.88 -4.87 9.68
C ALA A 178 10.29 -4.25 9.56
N VAL A 179 10.39 -2.92 9.36
CA VAL A 179 11.68 -2.19 9.42
C VAL A 179 12.34 -2.38 10.78
N ALA A 180 11.59 -2.21 11.87
CA ALA A 180 12.12 -2.36 13.22
C ALA A 180 12.62 -3.78 13.48
N LEU A 181 11.85 -4.80 13.07
CA LEU A 181 12.23 -6.21 13.22
C LEU A 181 13.46 -6.57 12.37
N SER A 182 13.46 -6.21 11.09
CA SER A 182 14.57 -6.48 10.17
C SER A 182 15.85 -5.73 10.56
N GLY A 183 15.70 -4.48 10.96
CA GLY A 183 16.78 -3.64 11.48
C GLY A 183 17.37 -4.21 12.75
N TYR A 184 16.53 -4.53 13.74
CA TYR A 184 17.01 -5.14 14.99
C TYR A 184 17.73 -6.47 14.73
N ALA A 185 17.16 -7.36 13.91
CA ALA A 185 17.80 -8.61 13.53
C ALA A 185 19.16 -8.39 12.84
N THR A 186 19.29 -7.33 12.04
CA THR A 186 20.52 -6.99 11.33
C THR A 186 21.59 -6.43 12.27
N PHE A 187 21.23 -5.51 13.16
CA PHE A 187 22.18 -4.72 13.95
C PHE A 187 22.48 -5.32 15.33
N ALA A 188 21.61 -6.16 15.89
CA ALA A 188 21.80 -6.73 17.23
C ALA A 188 23.08 -7.60 17.36
N HIS A 189 23.57 -8.15 16.25
CA HIS A 189 24.77 -9.00 16.20
C HIS A 189 25.99 -8.30 15.59
N LEU A 190 25.94 -6.98 15.37
CA LEU A 190 27.13 -6.18 15.03
C LEU A 190 27.88 -5.68 16.28
N ARG A 191 27.50 -6.17 17.46
CA ARG A 191 28.15 -5.89 18.73
C ARG A 191 29.16 -6.96 19.08
#